data_AF-A0A5C7KB93-F1
#
_entry.id   AF-A0A5C7KB93-F1
#
_cell.length_a   1.000
_cell.length_b   1.000
_cell.length_c   1.000
_cell.angle_alpha   90.00
_cell.angle_beta   90.00
_cell.angle_gamma   90.00
#
_symmetry.space_group_name_H-M   'P 1'
#
loop_
_entity.id
_entity.type
_entity.pdbx_description
1 polymer ?
#
loop_
_entity_poly.entity_id
_entity_poly.type
_entity_poly.pdbx_seq_one_letter_code
_entity_poly.pdbx_strand_id
1 'polypeptide(L)'
;LMLASGPQTAATTSLLPETHIAVVPVSRIVPAMEEAFALLRAERGEDLPRAVNFVSGPSRTGDIEQTIVLGAHGPYRVHLLLVEGA
;
A
#
# COMPACT_ATOMS: atom_id res chain seq x y z
N LEU A 1 2.24 3.71 -1.19
CA LEU A 1 1.09 3.46 -0.29
C LEU A 1 1.53 2.51 0.81
N MET A 2 1.40 2.91 2.08
CA MET A 2 1.71 2.07 3.24
C MET A 2 0.40 1.52 3.82
N LEU A 3 0.30 0.21 3.97
CA LEU A 3 -0.89 -0.46 4.49
C LEU A 3 -0.56 -1.30 5.72
N ALA A 4 -1.23 -1.03 6.83
CA ALA A 4 -1.14 -1.82 8.05
C ALA A 4 -2.11 -3.01 7.98
N SER A 5 -1.60 -4.22 8.24
CA SER A 5 -2.43 -5.41 8.34
C SER A 5 -3.33 -5.35 9.57
N GLY A 6 -4.58 -5.76 9.43
CA GLY A 6 -5.53 -5.86 10.53
C GLY A 6 -6.71 -6.75 10.17
N PRO A 7 -7.64 -7.00 11.13
CA PRO A 7 -8.80 -7.86 10.89
C PRO A 7 -9.67 -7.42 9.71
N GLN A 8 -9.73 -6.11 9.45
CA GLN A 8 -10.49 -5.50 8.33
C GLN A 8 -9.59 -5.15 7.13
N THR A 9 -8.27 -5.29 7.27
CA THR A 9 -7.27 -4.90 6.27
C THR A 9 -6.28 -6.04 6.06
N ALA A 10 -6.81 -7.22 5.76
CA ALA A 10 -5.98 -8.37 5.43
C ALA A 10 -5.09 -8.06 4.23
N ALA A 11 -3.82 -8.48 4.25
CA ALA A 11 -2.84 -8.16 3.21
C ALA A 11 -3.30 -8.59 1.80
N THR A 12 -4.06 -9.69 1.72
CA THR A 12 -4.66 -10.19 0.49
C THR A 12 -5.53 -9.15 -0.22
N THR A 13 -6.23 -8.29 0.52
CA THR A 13 -7.10 -7.23 -0.03
C THR A 13 -6.32 -6.22 -0.87
N SER A 14 -5.05 -6.00 -0.55
CA SER A 14 -4.19 -5.05 -1.28
C SER A 14 -3.29 -5.70 -2.33
N LEU A 15 -3.16 -7.03 -2.26
CA LEU A 15 -2.17 -7.78 -3.04
C LEU A 15 -2.77 -8.71 -4.08
N LEU A 16 -4.02 -9.18 -3.94
CA LEU A 16 -4.62 -10.16 -4.85
C LEU A 16 -5.64 -9.60 -5.85
N PRO A 17 -6.44 -8.57 -5.53
CA PRO A 17 -7.41 -8.05 -6.48
C PRO A 17 -6.75 -7.52 -7.75
N GLU A 18 -7.39 -7.73 -8.90
CA GLU A 18 -6.91 -7.18 -10.17
C GLU A 18 -6.86 -5.64 -10.15
N THR A 19 -7.82 -5.03 -9.47
CA THR A 19 -7.94 -3.57 -9.32
C THR A 19 -7.96 -3.21 -7.85
N HIS A 20 -6.97 -2.43 -7.42
CA HIS A 20 -6.86 -1.90 -6.07
C HIS A 20 -7.15 -0.40 -6.10
N ILE A 21 -8.21 0.01 -5.41
CA ILE A 21 -8.58 1.43 -5.25
C ILE A 21 -8.31 1.81 -3.79
N ALA A 22 -7.42 2.78 -3.57
CA ALA A 22 -7.16 3.32 -2.24
C ALA A 22 -7.59 4.79 -2.17
N VAL A 23 -8.42 5.11 -1.18
CA VAL A 23 -8.80 6.49 -0.86
C VAL A 23 -7.81 7.01 0.18
N VAL A 24 -7.12 8.09 -0.15
CA VAL A 24 -6.01 8.61 0.66
C VAL A 24 -6.25 10.09 0.95
N PRO A 25 -6.43 10.49 2.23
CA PRO A 25 -6.44 11.91 2.58
C PRO A 25 -5.10 12.56 2.21
N VAL A 26 -5.14 13.75 1.60
CA VAL A 26 -3.93 14.48 1.20
C VAL A 26 -3.03 14.76 2.42
N SER A 27 -3.65 14.98 3.59
CA SER A 27 -2.95 15.18 4.88
C SER A 27 -2.10 13.99 5.33
N ARG A 28 -2.27 12.81 4.72
CA ARG A 28 -1.53 11.57 5.07
C ARG A 28 -0.32 11.32 4.16
N ILE A 29 -0.06 12.21 3.19
CA ILE A 29 1.10 12.09 2.31
C ILE A 29 2.32 12.67 3.04
N VAL A 30 3.36 11.84 3.15
CA VAL A 30 4.63 12.17 3.81
C VAL A 30 5.79 11.97 2.83
N PRO A 31 6.91 12.70 3.00
CA PRO A 31 8.00 12.71 2.02
C PRO A 31 8.80 11.41 1.96
N ALA A 32 8.93 10.69 3.08
CA ALA A 32 9.74 9.48 3.17
C ALA A 32 9.09 8.36 4.00
N MET A 33 9.70 7.17 3.98
CA MET A 33 9.18 5.99 4.67
C MET A 33 9.31 6.13 6.19
N GLU A 34 10.35 6.82 6.64
CA GLU A 34 10.66 7.10 8.03
C GLU A 34 9.53 7.88 8.70
N GLU A 35 9.02 8.92 8.05
CA GLU A 35 7.86 9.68 8.52
C GLU A 35 6.58 8.85 8.50
N ALA A 36 6.43 7.94 7.54
CA ALA A 36 5.28 7.02 7.50
C ALA A 36 5.31 6.04 8.68
N PHE A 37 6.49 5.52 9.04
CA PHE A 37 6.67 4.70 10.24
C PHE A 37 6.50 5.50 11.53
N ALA A 38 7.00 6.74 11.58
CA ALA A 38 6.80 7.63 12.72
C ALA A 38 5.30 7.91 12.94
N LEU A 39 4.55 8.20 11.87
CA LEU A 39 3.11 8.38 11.90
C LEU A 39 2.39 7.11 12.39
N LEU A 40 2.75 5.94 11.87
CA LEU A 40 2.17 4.66 12.33
C LEU A 40 2.37 4.46 13.84
N ARG A 41 3.58 4.69 14.35
CA ARG A 41 3.88 4.56 15.79
C ARG A 41 3.13 5.59 16.62
N ALA A 42 3.02 6.83 16.15
CA ALA A 42 2.27 7.87 16.85
C ALA A 42 0.77 7.53 16.97
N GLU A 43 0.19 6.91 15.94
CA GLU A 43 -1.23 6.54 15.91
C GLU A 43 -1.56 5.23 16.64
N ARG A 44 -0.63 4.26 16.63
CA ARG A 44 -0.86 2.90 17.15
C ARG A 44 -0.19 2.61 18.48
N GLY A 45 0.84 3.38 18.85
CA GLY A 45 1.63 3.13 20.05
C GLY A 45 2.21 1.71 20.05
N GLU A 46 1.94 0.97 21.13
CA GLU A 46 2.37 -0.43 21.30
C GLU A 46 1.51 -1.44 20.50
N ASP A 47 0.33 -1.06 20.00
CA ASP A 47 -0.55 -1.92 19.20
C ASP A 47 -0.14 -1.93 17.72
N LEU A 48 1.08 -2.37 17.45
CA LEU A 48 1.64 -2.41 16.11
C LEU A 48 1.04 -3.55 15.26
N PRO A 49 0.78 -3.32 13.97
CA PRO A 49 0.27 -4.35 13.09
C PRO A 49 1.31 -5.46 12.90
N ARG A 50 0.84 -6.70 12.71
CA ARG A 50 1.71 -7.85 12.42
C ARG A 50 2.55 -7.67 11.15
N ALA A 51 2.02 -6.95 10.16
CA ALA A 51 2.71 -6.64 8.92
C ALA A 51 2.35 -5.24 8.42
N VAL A 52 3.31 -4.64 7.72
CA VAL A 52 3.11 -3.44 6.92
C VAL A 52 3.51 -3.76 5.49
N ASN A 53 2.67 -3.40 4.54
CA ASN A 53 2.95 -3.57 3.12
C ASN A 53 3.16 -2.21 2.46
N PHE A 54 4.25 -2.07 1.73
CA PHE A 54 4.49 -0.93 0.86
C PHE A 54 4.12 -1.31 -0.58
N VAL A 55 3.08 -0.66 -1.10
CA VAL A 55 2.65 -0.79 -2.49
C VAL A 55 3.07 0.47 -3.24
N SER A 56 4.03 0.33 -4.16
CA SER A 56 4.56 1.44 -4.98
C SER A 56 3.80 1.65 -6.29
N GLY A 57 2.95 0.70 -6.69
CA GLY A 57 2.17 0.77 -7.92
C GLY A 57 1.61 -0.60 -8.32
N PRO A 58 1.15 -0.75 -9.58
CA PRO A 58 0.76 -2.04 -10.13
C PRO A 58 1.86 -3.09 -10.02
N SER A 59 1.46 -4.36 -9.85
CA SER A 59 2.39 -5.48 -9.81
C SER A 59 3.17 -5.55 -11.13
N ARG A 60 4.47 -5.78 -11.03
CA ARG A 60 5.36 -6.01 -12.17
C ARG A 60 6.51 -6.89 -11.76
N THR A 61 6.96 -7.77 -12.65
CA THR A 61 8.19 -8.54 -12.49
C THR A 61 9.10 -8.32 -13.68
N GLY A 62 10.41 -8.23 -13.43
CA GLY A 62 11.45 -8.24 -14.46
C GLY A 62 12.19 -9.58 -14.52
N ASP A 63 11.80 -10.54 -13.69
CA ASP A 63 12.52 -11.82 -13.53
C ASP A 63 12.15 -12.84 -14.62
N ILE A 64 11.27 -12.46 -15.55
CA ILE A 64 10.89 -13.26 -16.71
C ILE A 64 11.65 -12.72 -17.91
N GLU A 65 12.72 -13.40 -18.29
CA GLU A 65 13.50 -13.09 -19.50
C GLU A 65 13.97 -11.61 -19.56
N GLN A 66 14.19 -10.98 -18.40
CA GLN A 66 14.53 -9.55 -18.28
C GLN A 66 13.49 -8.59 -18.88
N THR A 67 12.29 -9.09 -19.15
CA THR A 67 11.19 -8.32 -19.69
C THR A 67 10.23 -7.96 -18.56
N ILE A 68 9.79 -6.71 -18.55
CA ILE A 68 8.80 -6.26 -17.57
C ILE A 68 7.44 -6.86 -17.95
N VAL A 69 6.96 -7.77 -17.12
CA VAL A 69 5.60 -8.31 -17.19
C VAL A 69 4.75 -7.63 -16.12
N LEU A 70 3.64 -7.03 -16.52
CA LEU A 70 2.68 -6.40 -15.62
C LEU A 70 1.68 -7.43 -15.07
N GLY A 71 1.37 -7.34 -13.78
CA GLY A 71 0.35 -8.15 -13.12
C GLY A 71 0.72 -9.61 -12.89
N ALA A 72 1.98 -9.90 -12.59
CA ALA A 72 2.43 -11.28 -12.36
C ALA A 72 1.88 -11.90 -11.06
N HIS A 73 1.91 -11.16 -9.96
CA HIS A 73 1.59 -11.69 -8.61
C HIS A 73 0.68 -10.79 -7.77
N GLY A 74 0.24 -9.65 -8.31
CA GLY A 74 -0.68 -8.77 -7.59
C GLY A 74 -1.42 -7.80 -8.51
N PRO A 75 -1.93 -6.67 -8.01
CA PRO A 75 -2.92 -5.88 -8.75
C PRO A 75 -2.39 -5.41 -10.10
N TYR A 76 -3.15 -5.64 -11.16
CA TYR A 76 -2.89 -5.12 -12.50
C TYR A 76 -3.07 -3.60 -12.55
N ARG A 77 -3.99 -3.06 -11.73
CA ARG A 77 -4.34 -1.64 -11.67
C ARG A 77 -4.34 -1.17 -10.22
N VAL A 78 -3.72 -0.02 -9.99
CA VAL A 78 -3.75 0.68 -8.71
C VAL A 78 -4.25 2.10 -8.96
N HIS A 79 -5.36 2.46 -8.32
CA HIS A 79 -5.93 3.80 -8.38
C HIS A 79 -5.83 4.44 -6.99
N LEU A 80 -5.26 5.65 -6.94
CA LEU A 80 -5.23 6.47 -5.73
C LEU A 80 -6.26 7.60 -5.89
N LEU A 81 -7.24 7.64 -5.00
CA LEU A 81 -8.20 8.72 -4.90
C LEU A 81 -7.78 9.65 -3.78
N LEU A 82 -7.18 10.78 -4.13
CA LEU A 82 -6.75 11.78 -3.17
C LEU A 82 -7.95 12.64 -2.76
N VAL A 83 -8.15 12.79 -1.45
CA VAL A 83 -9.28 13.56 -0.90
C VAL A 83 -8.78 14.69 0.01
N GLU A 84 -9.40 15.85 -0.13
CA GLU A 84 -9.19 17.02 0.74
C GLU A 84 -10.29 17.08 1.81
N GLY A 85 -9.98 17.63 2.99
CA GLY A 85 -10.98 17.92 4.04
C GLY A 85 -11.53 16.72 4.80
N ALA A 86 -10.89 15.55 4.71
CA ALA A 86 -11.20 14.34 5.47
C ALA A 86 -10.48 14.29 6.82
#